data_AF-A0A959QUB0-F1
#
_entry.id   AF-A0A959QUB0-F1
#
_cell.length_a   1.000
_cell.length_b   1.000
_cell.length_c   1.000
_cell.angle_alpha   90.00
_cell.angle_beta   90.00
_cell.angle_gamma   90.00
#
_symmetry.space_group_name_H-M   'P 1'
#
loop_
_entity.id
_entity.type
_entity.pdbx_description
1 polymer ?
#
loop_
_entity_poly.entity_id
_entity_poly.type
_entity_poly.pdbx_seq_one_letter_code
_entity_poly.pdbx_strand_id
1 'polypeptide(L)'
;MQRSIYYLAVYLLSISILATTGCKKKNKSDSDVTFVNQTDNLLTLDIYASFDDYANNRSLFKRSTIKAQDRLIIPGDDFSSGRTYYMDWYSEDYYHSNWYNDDYAINSSRVAFTPRIADNTYYIEETHKGNGRRAFIKGNGTESNWLAVGAYLFSSNTGYSNQWTTLDNNERFRQITVKKGFNAVYKFKDKSGTDQSQELQFLVHQTDVPYIEFKGTDASILGNMTGGKLPTGTPPDYKSNAIDTVMALFPNSDYIFMMVRQ
;
A
#
# COMPACT_ATOMS: atom_id res chain seq x y z
N MET A 1 -60.35 42.96 23.01
CA MET A 1 -59.12 42.57 23.75
C MET A 1 -58.96 41.04 23.89
N GLN A 2 -60.03 40.25 24.03
CA GLN A 2 -59.94 38.77 24.13
C GLN A 2 -59.38 38.04 22.90
N ARG A 3 -59.62 38.51 21.66
CA ARG A 3 -59.13 37.83 20.45
C ARG A 3 -57.60 37.80 20.31
N SER A 4 -56.89 38.82 20.79
CA SER A 4 -55.42 38.89 20.70
C SER A 4 -54.71 37.89 21.63
N ILE A 5 -55.38 37.45 22.70
CA ILE A 5 -54.82 36.49 23.67
C ILE A 5 -54.77 35.08 23.07
N TYR A 6 -55.75 34.72 22.24
CA TYR A 6 -55.79 33.40 21.59
C TYR A 6 -54.67 33.22 20.55
N TYR A 7 -54.37 34.25 19.76
CA TYR A 7 -53.28 34.17 18.79
C TYR A 7 -51.91 34.07 19.46
N LEU A 8 -51.71 34.75 20.59
CA LEU A 8 -50.45 34.65 21.35
C LEU A 8 -50.26 33.24 21.94
N ALA A 9 -51.33 32.65 22.48
CA ALA A 9 -51.30 31.29 23.04
C ALA A 9 -51.02 30.23 21.96
N VAL A 10 -51.64 30.34 20.78
CA VAL A 10 -51.40 29.42 19.66
C VAL A 10 -49.98 29.57 19.12
N TYR A 11 -49.46 30.80 19.01
CA TYR A 11 -48.10 31.07 18.53
C TYR A 11 -47.01 30.57 19.50
N LEU A 12 -47.23 30.70 20.81
CA LEU A 12 -46.34 30.13 21.83
C LEU A 12 -46.38 28.59 21.80
N LEU A 13 -47.55 27.99 21.56
CA LEU A 13 -47.69 26.55 21.46
C LEU A 13 -46.96 25.98 20.22
N SER A 14 -47.02 26.65 19.07
CA SER A 14 -46.32 26.20 17.85
C SER A 14 -44.81 26.40 17.91
N ILE A 15 -44.29 27.44 18.59
CA ILE A 15 -42.85 27.56 18.87
C ILE A 15 -42.36 26.44 19.81
N SER A 16 -43.20 26.03 20.77
CA SER A 16 -42.87 24.94 21.71
C SER A 16 -42.75 23.58 21.03
N ILE A 17 -43.57 23.32 20.00
CA ILE A 17 -43.55 22.06 19.25
C ILE A 17 -42.33 21.99 18.30
N LEU A 18 -41.86 23.12 17.79
CA LEU A 18 -40.63 23.18 16.97
C LEU A 18 -39.35 23.03 17.80
N ALA A 19 -39.39 23.35 19.10
CA ALA A 19 -38.26 23.17 20.01
C ALA A 19 -38.05 21.71 20.47
N THR A 20 -39.08 20.85 20.38
CA THR A 20 -38.99 19.43 20.80
C THR A 20 -38.59 18.47 19.68
N THR A 21 -38.50 18.94 18.43
CA THR A 21 -37.82 18.21 17.34
C THR A 21 -36.30 18.45 17.35
N GLY A 22 -35.72 18.73 18.52
CA GLY A 22 -34.28 18.65 18.71
C GLY A 22 -33.83 17.25 18.30
N CYS A 23 -33.12 17.16 17.17
CA CYS A 23 -32.46 15.95 16.73
C CYS A 23 -31.76 15.31 17.92
N LYS A 24 -32.29 14.19 18.43
CA LYS A 24 -31.51 13.29 19.26
C LYS A 24 -30.27 12.99 18.43
N LYS A 25 -29.12 13.57 18.79
CA LYS A 25 -27.83 13.04 18.36
C LYS A 25 -27.91 11.58 18.76
N LYS A 26 -28.13 10.67 17.79
CA LYS A 26 -27.91 9.25 18.00
C LYS A 26 -26.54 9.20 18.66
N ASN A 27 -26.51 8.77 19.92
CA ASN A 27 -25.27 8.69 20.67
C ASN A 27 -24.29 7.96 19.76
N LYS A 28 -23.22 8.66 19.35
CA LYS A 28 -22.12 8.05 18.63
C LYS A 28 -21.71 6.88 19.52
N SER A 29 -21.82 5.66 19.02
CA SER A 29 -21.37 4.54 19.84
C SER A 29 -19.88 4.77 20.05
N ASP A 30 -19.40 4.70 21.28
CA ASP A 30 -17.96 4.84 21.55
C ASP A 30 -17.14 3.71 20.88
N SER A 31 -17.82 2.77 20.22
CA SER A 31 -17.26 1.71 19.37
C SER A 31 -17.21 2.04 17.87
N ASP A 32 -17.80 3.13 17.38
CA ASP A 32 -17.84 3.45 15.94
C ASP A 32 -16.43 3.57 15.35
N VAL A 33 -16.19 2.90 14.23
CA VAL A 33 -14.93 2.94 13.48
C VAL A 33 -15.01 3.99 12.38
N THR A 34 -14.12 4.98 12.42
CA THR A 34 -14.09 6.10 11.49
C THR A 34 -12.87 6.01 10.58
N PHE A 35 -13.09 6.11 9.27
CA PHE A 35 -12.05 6.17 8.25
C PHE A 35 -12.13 7.54 7.59
N VAL A 36 -11.04 8.31 7.63
CA VAL A 36 -11.00 9.69 7.15
C VAL A 36 -10.09 9.78 5.94
N ASN A 37 -10.64 10.24 4.82
CA ASN A 37 -9.90 10.55 3.62
C ASN A 37 -9.53 12.03 3.61
N GLN A 38 -8.26 12.34 3.92
CA GLN A 38 -7.73 13.71 3.87
C GLN A 38 -7.04 14.03 2.53
N THR A 39 -7.17 13.16 1.53
CA THR A 39 -6.69 13.42 0.18
C THR A 39 -7.75 14.14 -0.65
N ASP A 40 -7.32 14.74 -1.75
CA ASP A 40 -8.22 15.34 -2.74
C ASP A 40 -8.77 14.32 -3.76
N ASN A 41 -8.54 13.03 -3.52
CA ASN A 41 -8.95 11.94 -4.41
C ASN A 41 -10.10 11.13 -3.82
N LEU A 42 -10.93 10.55 -4.68
CA LEU A 42 -11.83 9.47 -4.27
C LEU A 42 -11.00 8.22 -3.94
N LEU A 43 -11.25 7.62 -2.78
CA LEU A 43 -10.57 6.40 -2.37
C LEU A 43 -11.55 5.24 -2.19
N THR A 44 -11.12 4.06 -2.60
CA THR A 44 -11.77 2.79 -2.24
C THR A 44 -11.12 2.25 -0.98
N LEU A 45 -11.95 1.79 -0.04
CA LEU A 45 -11.57 1.11 1.19
C LEU A 45 -12.10 -0.32 1.14
N ASP A 46 -11.19 -1.28 1.07
CA ASP A 46 -11.48 -2.70 1.22
C ASP A 46 -11.03 -3.18 2.61
N ILE A 47 -11.90 -3.86 3.33
CA ILE A 47 -11.62 -4.42 4.65
C ILE A 47 -11.68 -5.95 4.57
N TYR A 48 -10.75 -6.61 5.24
CA TYR A 48 -10.57 -8.05 5.30
C TYR A 48 -10.49 -8.51 6.76
N ALA A 49 -10.97 -9.72 7.03
CA ALA A 49 -11.03 -10.26 8.38
C ALA A 49 -9.73 -10.97 8.81
N SER A 50 -8.79 -11.18 7.89
CA SER A 50 -7.48 -11.81 8.12
C SER A 50 -6.41 -11.25 7.18
N PHE A 51 -5.13 -11.46 7.52
CA PHE A 51 -4.01 -11.04 6.67
C PHE A 51 -3.96 -11.84 5.36
N ASP A 52 -4.25 -13.14 5.41
CA ASP A 52 -4.26 -14.01 4.24
C ASP A 52 -5.32 -13.55 3.22
N ASP A 53 -6.52 -13.21 3.70
CA ASP A 53 -7.59 -12.64 2.90
C ASP A 53 -7.15 -11.32 2.24
N TYR A 54 -6.49 -10.43 3.01
CA TYR A 54 -5.95 -9.18 2.48
C TYR A 54 -4.85 -9.40 1.43
N ALA A 55 -3.90 -10.30 1.69
CA ALA A 55 -2.75 -10.55 0.83
C ALA A 55 -3.15 -11.22 -0.50
N ASN A 56 -4.23 -12.02 -0.47
CA ASN A 56 -4.72 -12.77 -1.62
C ASN A 56 -6.01 -12.20 -2.23
N ASN A 57 -6.50 -11.05 -1.76
CA ASN A 57 -7.77 -10.43 -2.17
C ASN A 57 -8.96 -11.41 -2.09
N ARG A 58 -9.08 -12.17 -0.99
CA ARG A 58 -10.14 -13.15 -0.75
C ARG A 58 -11.06 -12.70 0.37
N SER A 59 -12.28 -13.26 0.43
CA SER A 59 -13.22 -13.12 1.55
C SER A 59 -13.38 -11.68 2.07
N LEU A 60 -13.64 -10.74 1.16
CA LEU A 60 -13.81 -9.33 1.50
C LEU A 60 -14.88 -9.16 2.59
N PHE A 61 -14.51 -8.51 3.69
CA PHE A 61 -15.41 -8.21 4.79
C PHE A 61 -16.33 -7.04 4.45
N LYS A 62 -15.77 -5.95 3.92
CA LYS A 62 -16.53 -4.76 3.50
C LYS A 62 -15.79 -4.00 2.42
N ARG A 63 -16.52 -3.39 1.48
CA ARG A 63 -16.01 -2.42 0.50
C ARG A 63 -16.84 -1.15 0.57
N SER A 64 -16.15 -0.01 0.59
CA SER A 64 -16.76 1.31 0.57
C SER A 64 -15.92 2.28 -0.26
N THR A 65 -16.52 3.37 -0.71
CA THR A 65 -15.80 4.50 -1.30
C THR A 65 -15.92 5.72 -0.39
N ILE A 66 -14.82 6.44 -0.18
CA ILE A 66 -14.76 7.65 0.64
C ILE A 66 -14.39 8.81 -0.27
N LYS A 67 -15.28 9.81 -0.39
CA LYS A 67 -15.02 11.01 -1.18
C LYS A 67 -13.80 11.77 -0.65
N ALA A 68 -13.22 12.61 -1.51
CA ALA A 68 -12.17 13.55 -1.12
C ALA A 68 -12.61 14.39 0.09
N GLN A 69 -11.71 14.58 1.06
CA GLN A 69 -11.95 15.35 2.28
C GLN A 69 -13.18 14.91 3.11
N ASP A 70 -13.58 13.64 3.02
CA ASP A 70 -14.76 13.08 3.69
C ASP A 70 -14.38 11.93 4.65
N ARG A 71 -15.36 11.40 5.38
CA ARG A 71 -15.19 10.28 6.29
C ARG A 71 -16.29 9.23 6.14
N LEU A 72 -15.92 7.97 6.33
CA LEU A 72 -16.82 6.85 6.51
C LEU A 72 -16.89 6.49 7.98
N ILE A 73 -18.10 6.31 8.51
CA ILE A 73 -18.33 5.81 9.87
C ILE A 73 -19.01 4.44 9.74
N ILE A 74 -18.39 3.42 10.33
CA ILE A 74 -18.91 2.06 10.42
C ILE A 74 -19.28 1.78 11.88
N PRO A 75 -20.49 1.30 12.18
CA PRO A 75 -20.86 0.90 13.54
C PRO A 75 -19.85 -0.09 14.12
N GLY A 76 -19.43 0.12 15.36
CA GLY A 76 -18.47 -0.79 16.01
C GLY A 76 -18.97 -2.23 16.14
N ASP A 77 -20.30 -2.41 16.23
CA ASP A 77 -20.94 -3.72 16.35
C ASP A 77 -20.81 -4.57 15.07
N ASP A 78 -20.39 -3.97 13.94
CA ASP A 78 -20.01 -4.73 12.74
C ASP A 78 -18.72 -5.55 12.99
N PHE A 79 -17.89 -5.15 13.96
CA PHE A 79 -16.58 -5.76 14.21
C PHE A 79 -16.57 -6.61 15.49
N SER A 80 -16.02 -7.82 15.39
CA SER A 80 -15.70 -8.62 16.58
C SER A 80 -14.69 -7.91 17.49
N SER A 81 -15.01 -7.80 18.78
CA SER A 81 -14.15 -7.19 19.79
C SER A 81 -12.77 -7.85 19.85
N GLY A 82 -11.71 -7.04 19.92
CA GLY A 82 -10.32 -7.49 20.04
C GLY A 82 -9.71 -8.11 18.78
N ARG A 83 -10.47 -8.24 17.69
CA ARG A 83 -9.98 -8.79 16.43
C ARG A 83 -9.25 -7.73 15.60
N THR A 84 -8.08 -8.10 15.07
CA THR A 84 -7.38 -7.31 14.05
C THR A 84 -7.95 -7.60 12.67
N TYR A 85 -8.30 -6.53 11.96
CA TYR A 85 -8.72 -6.51 10.57
C TYR A 85 -7.62 -5.91 9.72
N TYR A 86 -7.73 -6.12 8.41
CA TYR A 86 -6.80 -5.59 7.44
C TYR A 86 -7.53 -4.73 6.43
N MET A 87 -6.91 -3.63 6.01
CA MET A 87 -7.50 -2.62 5.15
C MET A 87 -6.59 -2.29 3.97
N ASP A 88 -7.18 -2.16 2.80
CA ASP A 88 -6.53 -1.71 1.57
C ASP A 88 -7.24 -0.43 1.12
N TRP A 89 -6.53 0.69 1.19
CA TRP A 89 -7.01 1.99 0.76
C TRP A 89 -6.30 2.32 -0.53
N TYR A 90 -7.04 2.68 -1.56
CA TYR A 90 -6.43 3.02 -2.84
C TYR A 90 -7.30 3.98 -3.66
N SER A 91 -6.62 4.88 -4.34
CA SER A 91 -7.16 5.64 -5.48
C SER A 91 -7.28 4.74 -6.71
N GLU A 92 -8.02 5.17 -7.73
CA GLU A 92 -8.20 4.41 -8.97
C GLU A 92 -6.86 4.07 -9.66
N ASP A 93 -5.90 4.98 -9.59
CA ASP A 93 -4.57 4.80 -10.16
C ASP A 93 -3.57 4.15 -9.19
N TYR A 94 -3.97 3.86 -7.94
CA TYR A 94 -3.15 3.30 -6.85
C TYR A 94 -1.96 4.16 -6.39
N TYR A 95 -1.89 5.44 -6.76
CA TYR A 95 -0.80 6.32 -6.31
C TYR A 95 -0.97 6.74 -4.86
N HIS A 96 -2.19 7.13 -4.47
CA HIS A 96 -2.58 7.21 -3.07
C HIS A 96 -3.01 5.82 -2.62
N SER A 97 -2.25 5.23 -1.71
CA SER A 97 -2.59 3.94 -1.10
C SER A 97 -1.93 3.78 0.27
N ASN A 98 -2.45 2.86 1.08
CA ASN A 98 -1.81 2.47 2.35
C ASN A 98 -0.83 1.28 2.20
N TRP A 99 -0.45 0.92 0.97
CA TRP A 99 0.47 -0.18 0.67
C TRP A 99 1.94 0.24 0.85
N TYR A 100 2.30 0.59 2.08
CA TYR A 100 3.65 0.95 2.50
C TYR A 100 3.90 0.55 3.96
N ASN A 101 5.18 0.40 4.31
CA ASN A 101 5.62 -0.05 5.63
C ASN A 101 7.05 0.41 5.98
N ASP A 102 7.57 1.45 5.32
CA ASP A 102 8.90 2.01 5.55
C ASP A 102 9.12 2.55 6.98
N ASP A 103 8.09 3.11 7.61
CA ASP A 103 8.15 3.59 9.01
C ASP A 103 7.68 2.56 10.06
N TYR A 104 7.39 1.32 9.65
CA TYR A 104 6.77 0.31 10.49
C TYR A 104 7.57 -0.99 10.49
N ALA A 105 7.50 -1.74 11.60
CA ALA A 105 7.95 -3.12 11.54
C ALA A 105 7.14 -3.86 10.46
N ILE A 106 7.75 -4.85 9.80
CA ILE A 106 7.12 -5.64 8.72
C ILE A 106 5.75 -6.21 9.16
N ASN A 107 5.56 -6.40 10.48
CA ASN A 107 4.36 -6.96 11.10
C ASN A 107 3.38 -5.91 11.66
N SER A 108 3.72 -4.61 11.61
CA SER A 108 2.93 -3.50 12.17
C SER A 108 2.52 -2.50 11.10
N SER A 109 2.14 -2.99 9.92
CA SER A 109 1.85 -2.18 8.75
C SER A 109 0.58 -1.33 8.92
N ARG A 110 0.53 -0.20 8.21
CA ARG A 110 -0.66 0.67 8.10
C ARG A 110 -1.87 -0.02 7.45
N VAL A 111 -1.73 -1.29 7.06
CA VAL A 111 -2.83 -2.10 6.52
C VAL A 111 -3.55 -2.86 7.62
N ALA A 112 -3.10 -2.83 8.88
CA ALA A 112 -3.79 -3.50 9.99
C ALA A 112 -4.49 -2.49 10.91
N PHE A 113 -5.65 -2.86 11.44
CA PHE A 113 -6.34 -2.09 12.46
C PHE A 113 -7.11 -3.00 13.43
N THR A 114 -7.22 -2.58 14.69
CA THR A 114 -7.97 -3.30 15.72
C THR A 114 -8.93 -2.30 16.36
N PRO A 115 -10.25 -2.42 16.15
CA PRO A 115 -11.22 -1.56 16.78
C PRO A 115 -11.13 -1.62 18.33
N ARG A 116 -11.10 -0.45 18.96
CA ARG A 116 -11.04 -0.22 20.41
C ARG A 116 -12.16 0.74 20.84
N ILE A 117 -12.42 0.85 22.13
CA ILE A 117 -13.36 1.88 22.61
C ILE A 117 -12.66 3.23 22.58
N ALA A 118 -13.37 4.28 22.16
CA ALA A 118 -12.96 5.69 22.12
C ALA A 118 -11.87 6.09 21.09
N ASP A 119 -10.91 5.24 20.76
CA ASP A 119 -9.86 5.51 19.76
C ASP A 119 -9.97 4.60 18.54
N ASN A 120 -10.72 5.05 17.55
CA ASN A 120 -11.15 4.28 16.38
C ASN A 120 -11.12 5.08 15.08
N THR A 121 -10.25 6.10 14.98
CA THR A 121 -10.15 6.91 13.77
C THR A 121 -8.86 6.62 13.03
N TYR A 122 -9.00 6.20 11.78
CA TYR A 122 -7.89 5.92 10.87
C TYR A 122 -7.88 6.96 9.75
N TYR A 123 -6.69 7.39 9.36
CA TYR A 123 -6.49 8.48 8.41
C TYR A 123 -5.63 8.02 7.24
N ILE A 124 -5.98 8.46 6.05
CA ILE A 124 -5.04 8.57 4.93
C ILE A 124 -4.86 10.05 4.59
N GLU A 125 -3.61 10.44 4.44
CA GLU A 125 -3.18 11.82 4.27
C GLU A 125 -2.64 12.01 2.85
N GLU A 126 -2.53 13.26 2.43
CA GLU A 126 -1.98 13.61 1.10
C GLU A 126 -0.51 13.17 0.93
N THR A 127 0.22 12.98 2.03
CA THR A 127 1.58 12.43 2.05
C THR A 127 1.61 10.92 1.87
N HIS A 128 0.48 10.23 2.04
CA HIS A 128 0.40 8.78 1.91
C HIS A 128 0.26 8.32 0.47
N LYS A 129 1.33 8.51 -0.29
CA LYS A 129 1.39 8.25 -1.73
C LYS A 129 2.74 7.70 -2.16
N GLY A 130 2.74 7.03 -3.30
CA GLY A 130 3.95 6.53 -3.93
C GLY A 130 3.66 5.58 -5.08
N ASN A 131 4.65 5.40 -5.95
CA ASN A 131 4.50 4.54 -7.13
C ASN A 131 4.79 3.05 -6.84
N GLY A 132 5.08 2.69 -5.59
CA GLY A 132 5.34 1.31 -5.17
C GLY A 132 4.19 0.36 -5.53
N ARG A 133 2.97 0.67 -5.10
CA ARG A 133 1.77 -0.15 -5.40
C ARG A 133 1.56 -0.29 -6.91
N ARG A 134 1.59 0.83 -7.63
CA ARG A 134 1.39 0.91 -9.08
C ARG A 134 2.37 0.05 -9.87
N ALA A 135 3.64 0.08 -9.48
CA ALA A 135 4.67 -0.71 -10.13
C ALA A 135 4.58 -2.17 -9.69
N PHE A 136 4.63 -2.46 -8.39
CA PHE A 136 4.85 -3.82 -7.95
C PHE A 136 3.59 -4.68 -7.82
N ILE A 137 2.39 -4.09 -7.81
CA ILE A 137 1.11 -4.82 -7.78
C ILE A 137 0.10 -4.16 -8.71
N LYS A 138 -0.09 -4.71 -9.92
CA LYS A 138 -0.96 -4.10 -10.93
C LYS A 138 -2.43 -4.18 -10.51
N GLY A 139 -3.07 -3.02 -10.32
CA GLY A 139 -4.49 -2.97 -10.07
C GLY A 139 -4.91 -3.74 -8.81
N ASN A 140 -5.96 -4.55 -8.96
CA ASN A 140 -6.43 -5.50 -7.95
C ASN A 140 -5.66 -6.83 -7.95
N GLY A 141 -4.44 -6.86 -8.50
CA GLY A 141 -3.55 -8.01 -8.41
C GLY A 141 -3.13 -8.31 -6.97
N THR A 142 -2.64 -9.53 -6.76
CA THR A 142 -2.05 -9.99 -5.49
C THR A 142 -0.55 -10.19 -5.60
N GLU A 143 -0.02 -10.25 -6.82
CA GLU A 143 1.39 -10.42 -7.11
C GLU A 143 1.77 -9.87 -8.50
N SER A 144 3.07 -9.72 -8.74
CA SER A 144 3.65 -9.49 -10.06
C SER A 144 4.94 -10.29 -10.22
N ASN A 145 5.21 -10.75 -11.45
CA ASN A 145 6.39 -11.53 -11.79
C ASN A 145 7.34 -10.69 -12.64
N TRP A 146 8.63 -10.80 -12.32
CA TRP A 146 9.67 -10.02 -12.97
C TRP A 146 10.82 -10.94 -13.39
N LEU A 147 11.33 -10.73 -14.60
CA LEU A 147 12.43 -11.50 -15.18
C LEU A 147 13.58 -10.57 -15.55
N ALA A 148 14.81 -10.98 -15.24
CA ALA A 148 15.99 -10.24 -15.69
C ALA A 148 16.17 -10.32 -17.20
N VAL A 149 16.48 -9.19 -17.82
CA VAL A 149 16.76 -9.03 -19.25
C VAL A 149 18.04 -8.22 -19.50
N GLY A 150 18.72 -7.80 -18.43
CA GLY A 150 19.99 -7.09 -18.46
C GLY A 150 20.68 -7.17 -17.10
N ALA A 151 21.99 -7.00 -17.07
CA ALA A 151 22.79 -6.99 -15.85
C ALA A 151 23.83 -5.89 -15.96
N TYR A 152 23.98 -5.08 -14.91
CA TYR A 152 24.85 -3.92 -14.90
C TYR A 152 25.80 -4.00 -13.73
N LEU A 153 27.09 -3.74 -13.99
CA LEU A 153 28.13 -3.68 -12.97
C LEU A 153 28.77 -2.30 -13.00
N PHE A 154 28.93 -1.71 -11.82
CA PHE A 154 29.63 -0.44 -11.66
C PHE A 154 31.15 -0.65 -11.62
N SER A 155 31.88 0.17 -12.38
CA SER A 155 33.31 0.35 -12.21
C SER A 155 33.64 1.84 -12.06
N SER A 156 34.68 2.17 -11.29
CA SER A 156 35.13 3.55 -11.13
C SER A 156 35.61 4.18 -12.44
N ASN A 157 36.01 3.37 -13.42
CA ASN A 157 36.62 3.84 -14.67
C ASN A 157 35.58 4.08 -15.77
N THR A 158 34.52 3.26 -15.80
CA THR A 158 33.54 3.24 -16.90
C THR A 158 32.11 3.51 -16.44
N GLY A 159 31.87 3.71 -15.14
CA GLY A 159 30.53 3.74 -14.59
C GLY A 159 29.82 2.38 -14.72
N TYR A 160 28.50 2.41 -14.82
CA TYR A 160 27.71 1.20 -15.03
C TYR A 160 27.86 0.70 -16.46
N SER A 161 28.19 -0.57 -16.63
CA SER A 161 28.28 -1.20 -17.95
C SER A 161 27.41 -2.44 -18.01
N ASN A 162 26.80 -2.70 -19.16
CA ASN A 162 25.98 -3.89 -19.36
C ASN A 162 26.87 -5.14 -19.51
N GLN A 163 26.70 -6.09 -18.61
CA GLN A 163 27.42 -7.36 -18.51
C GLN A 163 26.57 -8.54 -18.98
N TRP A 164 25.37 -8.30 -19.53
CA TRP A 164 24.45 -9.38 -19.88
C TRP A 164 25.07 -10.44 -20.78
N THR A 165 25.87 -10.04 -21.78
CA THR A 165 26.51 -10.97 -22.71
C THR A 165 27.73 -11.69 -22.13
N THR A 166 28.29 -11.21 -21.02
CA THR A 166 29.46 -11.82 -20.36
C THR A 166 29.05 -12.87 -19.31
N LEU A 167 27.87 -12.71 -18.72
CA LEU A 167 27.26 -13.71 -17.83
C LEU A 167 26.94 -15.01 -18.55
N ASP A 168 27.09 -16.14 -17.86
CA ASP A 168 26.60 -17.43 -18.36
C ASP A 168 25.06 -17.55 -18.29
N ASN A 169 24.50 -18.61 -18.86
CA ASN A 169 23.05 -18.81 -18.89
C ASN A 169 22.42 -18.98 -17.49
N ASN A 170 23.16 -19.53 -16.54
CA ASN A 170 22.69 -19.74 -15.17
C ASN A 170 22.67 -18.41 -14.40
N GLU A 171 23.69 -17.58 -14.59
CA GLU A 171 23.81 -16.24 -14.01
C GLU A 171 22.73 -15.28 -14.54
N ARG A 172 22.33 -15.42 -15.80
CA ARG A 172 21.23 -14.65 -16.40
C ARG A 172 19.85 -15.04 -15.85
N PHE A 173 19.69 -16.26 -15.33
CA PHE A 173 18.40 -16.70 -14.80
C PHE A 173 18.13 -16.06 -13.44
N ARG A 174 17.34 -14.99 -13.43
CA ARG A 174 16.89 -14.26 -12.24
C ARG A 174 15.43 -13.91 -12.40
N GLN A 175 14.61 -14.37 -11.47
CA GLN A 175 13.17 -14.09 -11.42
C GLN A 175 12.77 -13.68 -10.02
N ILE A 176 11.85 -12.74 -9.90
CA ILE A 176 11.24 -12.42 -8.61
C ILE A 176 9.74 -12.24 -8.74
N THR A 177 9.01 -12.85 -7.82
CA THR A 177 7.58 -12.66 -7.64
C THR A 177 7.38 -11.75 -6.44
N VAL A 178 6.88 -10.53 -6.65
CA VAL A 178 6.56 -9.58 -5.58
C VAL A 178 5.09 -9.76 -5.20
N LYS A 179 4.78 -9.98 -3.92
CA LYS A 179 3.42 -10.23 -3.44
C LYS A 179 2.89 -9.07 -2.59
N LYS A 180 1.57 -8.90 -2.61
CA LYS A 180 0.85 -7.87 -1.85
C LYS A 180 1.10 -7.97 -0.34
N GLY A 181 1.38 -9.17 0.17
CA GLY A 181 1.67 -9.46 1.58
C GLY A 181 3.07 -9.02 2.07
N PHE A 182 3.74 -8.07 1.40
CA PHE A 182 5.07 -7.58 1.79
C PHE A 182 6.17 -8.64 1.79
N ASN A 183 6.02 -9.66 0.94
CA ASN A 183 6.99 -10.72 0.74
C ASN A 183 7.19 -11.00 -0.76
N ALA A 184 8.38 -11.47 -1.09
CA ALA A 184 8.76 -11.83 -2.45
C ALA A 184 9.43 -13.20 -2.49
N VAL A 185 9.35 -13.86 -3.65
CA VAL A 185 10.04 -15.11 -3.93
C VAL A 185 11.06 -14.86 -5.03
N TYR A 186 12.34 -14.89 -4.68
CA TYR A 186 13.45 -14.74 -5.60
C TYR A 186 13.96 -16.10 -6.04
N LYS A 187 13.97 -16.35 -7.35
CA LYS A 187 14.45 -17.58 -7.98
C LYS A 187 15.67 -17.28 -8.83
N PHE A 188 16.70 -18.12 -8.68
CA PHE A 188 17.95 -18.01 -9.42
C PHE A 188 18.58 -19.38 -9.65
N LYS A 189 19.59 -19.47 -10.51
CA LYS A 189 20.43 -20.66 -10.64
C LYS A 189 21.78 -20.42 -9.97
N ASP A 190 22.28 -21.42 -9.25
CA ASP A 190 23.66 -21.42 -8.78
C ASP A 190 24.66 -21.73 -9.91
N LYS A 191 25.96 -21.74 -9.58
CA LYS A 191 27.04 -22.03 -10.55
C LYS A 191 26.93 -23.41 -11.20
N SER A 192 26.27 -24.37 -10.54
CA SER A 192 26.04 -25.71 -11.09
C SER A 192 24.82 -25.77 -12.02
N GLY A 193 24.03 -24.69 -12.08
CA GLY A 193 22.78 -24.61 -12.84
C GLY A 193 21.55 -25.12 -12.09
N THR A 194 21.71 -25.44 -10.79
CA THR A 194 20.62 -25.89 -9.93
C THR A 194 19.73 -24.71 -9.54
N ASP A 195 18.42 -24.91 -9.61
CA ASP A 195 17.44 -23.90 -9.22
C ASP A 195 17.45 -23.68 -7.70
N GLN A 196 17.52 -22.42 -7.31
CA GLN A 196 17.47 -21.94 -5.94
C GLN A 196 16.27 -21.01 -5.77
N SER A 197 15.70 -20.99 -4.57
CA SER A 197 14.57 -20.13 -4.23
C SER A 197 14.78 -19.54 -2.83
N GLN A 198 14.57 -18.24 -2.71
CA GLN A 198 14.70 -17.51 -1.46
C GLN A 198 13.44 -16.68 -1.23
N GLU A 199 12.86 -16.81 -0.04
CA GLU A 199 11.82 -15.87 0.41
C GLU A 199 12.48 -14.61 0.97
N LEU A 200 11.98 -13.45 0.55
CA LEU A 200 12.45 -12.15 0.97
C LEU A 200 11.27 -11.38 1.57
N GLN A 201 11.48 -10.74 2.71
CA GLN A 201 10.57 -9.70 3.17
C GLN A 201 11.02 -8.37 2.56
N PHE A 202 10.11 -7.41 2.43
CA PHE A 202 10.48 -6.08 1.95
C PHE A 202 9.72 -4.94 2.62
N LEU A 203 10.36 -3.77 2.58
CA LEU A 203 9.73 -2.49 2.84
C LEU A 203 9.32 -1.85 1.52
N VAL A 204 8.17 -1.20 1.48
CA VAL A 204 7.71 -0.34 0.38
C VAL A 204 7.76 1.08 0.87
N HIS A 205 8.42 1.94 0.09
CA HIS A 205 8.65 3.33 0.45
C HIS A 205 7.66 4.28 -0.22
N GLN A 206 7.36 5.37 0.47
CA GLN A 206 6.46 6.43 0.00
C GLN A 206 7.18 7.42 -0.94
N THR A 207 7.51 6.96 -2.15
CA THR A 207 8.31 7.73 -3.11
C THR A 207 7.69 7.78 -4.51
N ASP A 208 7.97 8.87 -5.24
CA ASP A 208 7.57 9.03 -6.65
C ASP A 208 8.30 8.07 -7.58
N VAL A 209 9.49 7.62 -7.19
CA VAL A 209 10.13 6.49 -7.86
C VAL A 209 9.66 5.22 -7.15
N PRO A 210 9.09 4.21 -7.84
CA PRO A 210 8.75 2.96 -7.19
C PRO A 210 9.99 2.38 -6.49
N TYR A 211 9.91 2.09 -5.20
CA TYR A 211 11.04 1.57 -4.44
C TYR A 211 10.57 0.54 -3.40
N ILE A 212 11.17 -0.64 -3.45
CA ILE A 212 11.10 -1.64 -2.39
C ILE A 212 12.49 -2.07 -1.94
N GLU A 213 12.66 -2.29 -0.65
CA GLU A 213 13.93 -2.67 -0.03
C GLU A 213 13.81 -4.07 0.59
N PHE A 214 14.66 -5.01 0.15
CA PHE A 214 14.66 -6.38 0.67
C PHE A 214 15.36 -6.43 2.03
N LYS A 215 14.71 -7.10 2.98
CA LYS A 215 15.20 -7.25 4.35
C LYS A 215 15.58 -8.69 4.67
N GLY A 216 16.69 -8.85 5.37
CA GLY A 216 17.08 -10.09 6.03
C GLY A 216 16.36 -10.29 7.35
N THR A 217 16.53 -11.48 7.94
CA THR A 217 15.94 -11.83 9.24
C THR A 217 16.44 -10.97 10.39
N ASP A 218 17.62 -10.37 10.23
CA ASP A 218 18.29 -9.45 11.15
C ASP A 218 18.02 -7.97 10.82
N ALA A 219 17.02 -7.70 9.97
CA ALA A 219 16.69 -6.38 9.43
C ALA A 219 17.80 -5.74 8.55
N SER A 220 18.85 -6.48 8.21
CA SER A 220 19.86 -6.03 7.24
C SER A 220 19.23 -5.80 5.85
N ILE A 221 19.78 -4.85 5.11
CA ILE A 221 19.39 -4.61 3.72
C ILE A 221 20.09 -5.64 2.85
N LEU A 222 19.32 -6.49 2.17
CA LEU A 222 19.85 -7.51 1.28
C LEU A 222 19.89 -7.07 -0.19
N GLY A 223 19.15 -6.01 -0.52
CA GLY A 223 18.96 -5.55 -1.89
C GLY A 223 17.74 -4.65 -2.03
N ASN A 224 17.37 -4.34 -3.26
CA ASN A 224 16.20 -3.50 -3.55
C ASN A 224 15.68 -3.72 -4.97
N MET A 225 14.46 -3.24 -5.25
CA MET A 225 13.98 -2.97 -6.60
C MET A 225 13.55 -1.50 -6.69
N THR A 226 14.02 -0.80 -7.71
CA THR A 226 13.75 0.61 -7.93
C THR A 226 13.34 0.92 -9.37
N GLY A 227 12.39 1.84 -9.54
CA GLY A 227 11.97 2.29 -10.85
C GLY A 227 13.06 3.08 -11.56
N GLY A 228 13.32 2.71 -12.81
CA GLY A 228 13.61 3.70 -13.83
C GLY A 228 14.93 4.47 -13.81
N LYS A 229 15.97 4.06 -13.07
CA LYS A 229 17.33 4.60 -13.25
C LYS A 229 18.42 3.77 -12.57
N LEU A 230 19.56 3.63 -13.23
CA LEU A 230 20.83 3.32 -12.54
C LEU A 230 21.30 4.55 -11.74
N PRO A 231 22.00 4.37 -10.60
CA PRO A 231 22.61 5.48 -9.86
C PRO A 231 23.59 6.24 -10.78
N THR A 232 23.34 7.53 -10.99
CA THR A 232 24.03 8.35 -12.00
C THR A 232 25.49 8.60 -11.64
N GLY A 233 26.38 8.56 -12.64
CA GLY A 233 27.74 9.08 -12.51
C GLY A 233 28.55 9.07 -13.80
N THR A 234 28.43 8.02 -14.63
CA THR A 234 29.10 7.94 -15.94
C THR A 234 28.38 6.91 -16.83
N PRO A 235 28.08 7.23 -18.11
CA PRO A 235 27.38 6.34 -19.04
C PRO A 235 28.06 4.97 -19.25
N PRO A 236 27.33 3.93 -19.73
CA PRO A 236 25.92 3.93 -20.16
C PRO A 236 24.89 3.99 -19.03
N ASP A 237 24.20 5.13 -18.95
CA ASP A 237 23.13 5.36 -17.99
C ASP A 237 21.83 4.74 -18.53
N TYR A 238 21.30 3.72 -17.86
CA TYR A 238 19.94 3.25 -18.13
C TYR A 238 18.92 4.13 -17.39
N LYS A 239 17.96 4.68 -18.13
CA LYS A 239 16.78 5.38 -17.60
C LYS A 239 15.56 4.88 -18.34
N SER A 240 14.53 4.49 -17.59
CA SER A 240 13.22 4.16 -18.14
C SER A 240 12.14 4.84 -17.31
N ASN A 241 11.13 5.37 -17.97
CA ASN A 241 9.92 5.85 -17.28
C ASN A 241 8.81 4.79 -17.32
N ALA A 242 9.07 3.61 -17.88
CA ALA A 242 8.10 2.52 -17.91
C ALA A 242 7.94 1.93 -16.51
N ILE A 243 6.69 1.78 -16.06
CA ILE A 243 6.38 1.13 -14.78
C ILE A 243 6.67 -0.38 -14.80
N ASP A 244 6.81 -0.92 -16.01
CA ASP A 244 7.01 -2.31 -16.40
C ASP A 244 8.48 -2.72 -16.34
N THR A 245 9.39 -1.77 -16.06
CA THR A 245 10.82 -2.01 -15.97
C THR A 245 11.40 -1.40 -14.70
N VAL A 246 12.20 -2.19 -13.98
CA VAL A 246 12.85 -1.78 -12.73
C VAL A 246 14.29 -2.27 -12.72
N MET A 247 15.11 -1.63 -11.90
CA MET A 247 16.45 -2.11 -11.57
C MET A 247 16.38 -2.86 -10.25
N ALA A 248 17.03 -4.02 -10.17
CA ALA A 248 17.00 -4.88 -8.99
C ALA A 248 18.42 -5.24 -8.54
N LEU A 249 18.73 -4.97 -7.29
CA LEU A 249 19.89 -5.53 -6.60
C LEU A 249 19.38 -6.69 -5.74
N PHE A 250 19.88 -7.90 -6.00
CA PHE A 250 19.50 -9.10 -5.26
C PHE A 250 20.57 -9.53 -4.26
N PRO A 251 20.21 -10.32 -3.23
CA PRO A 251 21.19 -10.89 -2.32
C PRO A 251 22.24 -11.71 -3.09
N ASN A 252 23.49 -11.67 -2.62
CA ASN A 252 24.62 -12.43 -3.18
C ASN A 252 24.94 -12.12 -4.66
N SER A 253 24.66 -10.90 -5.12
CA SER A 253 25.05 -10.46 -6.45
C SER A 253 25.60 -9.05 -6.44
N ASP A 254 26.71 -8.86 -7.16
CA ASP A 254 27.29 -7.53 -7.39
C ASP A 254 26.63 -6.80 -8.58
N TYR A 255 25.77 -7.50 -9.33
CA TYR A 255 25.07 -6.97 -10.50
C TYR A 255 23.74 -6.33 -10.11
N ILE A 256 23.46 -5.19 -10.73
CA ILE A 256 22.11 -4.63 -10.77
C ILE A 256 21.42 -5.17 -12.02
N PHE A 257 20.34 -5.92 -11.85
CA PHE A 257 19.59 -6.51 -12.96
C PHE A 257 18.51 -5.55 -13.45
N MET A 258 18.41 -5.38 -14.76
CA MET A 258 17.23 -4.78 -15.37
C MET A 258 16.16 -5.86 -15.46
N MET A 259 15.05 -5.64 -14.76
CA MET A 259 13.94 -6.56 -14.66
C MET A 259 12.75 -6.04 -15.47
N VAL A 260 12.15 -6.92 -16.27
CA VAL A 260 10.92 -6.63 -17.01
C VAL A 260 9.80 -7.49 -16.45
N ARG A 261 8.65 -6.85 -16.22
CA ARG A 261 7.45 -7.55 -15.77
C ARG A 261 6.95 -8.53 -16.84
N GLN A 262 6.51 -9.70 -16.41
CA GLN A 262 5.90 -10.73 -17.27
C GLN A 262 4.37 -10.64 -17.27
#